data_AF-A0A2I2KXE7-F1
#
_entry.id   AF-A0A2I2KXE7-F1
#
_cell.length_a   1.000
_cell.length_b   1.000
_cell.length_c   1.000
_cell.angle_alpha   90.00
_cell.angle_beta   90.00
_cell.angle_gamma   90.00
#
_symmetry.space_group_name_H-M   'P 1'
#
loop_
_entity.id
_entity.type
_entity.pdbx_description
1 polymer ?
#
loop_
_entity_poly.entity_id
_entity_poly.type
_entity_poly.pdbx_seq_one_letter_code
_entity_poly.pdbx_strand_id
1 'polypeptide(L)'
;MTAPRVHVRLSRAAGWRKPDDVVVVARPTRWGNPFDQREMGRDRAIARYAAWMSGDGPDECRDRAGRRYSRAERLAELPALAGHRLGCWCPPGEPCHADVLAALVAEHEGAAPSPPVGSRPAG
;
A
#
# COMPACT_ATOMS: atom_id res chain seq x y z
N MET A 1 -7.22 9.15 13.56
CA MET A 1 -6.77 7.89 14.18
C MET A 1 -5.68 7.33 13.29
N THR A 2 -4.43 7.26 13.76
CA THR A 2 -3.31 6.77 12.93
C THR A 2 -3.38 5.25 12.89
N ALA A 3 -3.65 4.68 11.72
CA ALA A 3 -3.64 3.23 11.52
C ALA A 3 -2.29 2.63 12.00
N PRO A 4 -2.29 1.42 12.57
CA PRO A 4 -1.04 0.77 12.98
C PRO A 4 -0.10 0.69 11.77
N ARG A 5 1.17 1.03 11.99
CA ARG A 5 2.21 1.00 10.94
C ARG A 5 2.49 -0.47 10.58
N VAL A 6 1.79 -0.97 9.57
CA VAL A 6 1.95 -2.33 9.02
C VAL A 6 3.05 -2.43 7.96
N HIS A 7 3.83 -1.36 7.77
CA HIS A 7 4.86 -1.34 6.75
C HIS A 7 6.19 -1.94 7.26
N VAL A 8 6.87 -2.67 6.38
CA VAL A 8 8.18 -3.27 6.61
C VAL A 8 9.21 -2.60 5.70
N ARG A 9 10.36 -2.18 6.25
CA ARG A 9 11.47 -1.72 5.42
C ARG A 9 12.14 -2.91 4.74
N LEU A 10 12.17 -2.90 3.42
CA LEU A 10 12.92 -3.86 2.61
C LEU A 10 14.41 -3.65 2.78
N SER A 11 15.18 -4.75 2.76
CA SER A 11 16.63 -4.72 2.89
C SER A 11 17.30 -5.46 1.72
N ARG A 12 18.50 -5.03 1.37
CA ARG A 12 19.41 -5.74 0.46
C ARG A 12 20.65 -6.27 1.20
N ALA A 13 20.67 -6.21 2.53
CA ALA A 13 21.77 -6.73 3.33
C ALA A 13 21.95 -8.23 3.04
N ALA A 14 23.21 -8.67 2.95
CA ALA A 14 23.54 -10.07 2.77
C ALA A 14 22.85 -10.92 3.85
N GLY A 15 22.24 -12.04 3.44
CA GLY A 15 21.50 -12.94 4.33
C GLY A 15 20.05 -12.50 4.65
N TRP A 16 19.64 -11.29 4.29
CA TRP A 16 18.24 -10.90 4.47
C TRP A 16 17.31 -11.70 3.56
N ARG A 17 16.16 -12.08 4.11
CA ARG A 17 15.06 -12.73 3.39
C ARG A 17 13.79 -11.96 3.66
N LYS A 18 13.05 -11.67 2.59
CA LYS A 18 11.72 -11.08 2.70
C LYS A 18 10.81 -12.13 3.36
N PRO A 19 10.11 -11.81 4.46
CA PRO A 19 9.10 -12.68 5.02
C PRO A 19 7.99 -13.01 3.99
N ASP A 20 7.36 -14.18 4.14
CA ASP A 20 6.33 -14.64 3.20
C ASP A 20 5.07 -13.78 3.25
N ASP A 21 4.73 -13.28 4.43
CA ASP A 21 3.58 -12.40 4.71
C ASP A 21 3.81 -10.93 4.31
N VAL A 22 4.92 -10.61 3.62
CA VAL A 22 5.23 -9.25 3.15
C VAL A 22 5.04 -9.12 1.64
N VAL A 23 4.11 -8.25 1.22
CA VAL A 23 3.92 -7.86 -0.18
C VAL A 23 4.77 -6.64 -0.49
N VAL A 24 5.58 -6.70 -1.55
CA VAL A 24 6.41 -5.57 -1.99
C VAL A 24 5.51 -4.52 -2.65
N VAL A 25 5.49 -3.31 -2.09
CA VAL A 25 4.72 -2.17 -2.61
C VAL A 25 5.60 -1.03 -3.14
N ALA A 26 6.90 -1.29 -3.33
CA ALA A 26 7.84 -0.28 -3.84
C ALA A 26 7.46 0.23 -5.25
N ARG A 27 8.01 1.39 -5.63
CA ARG A 27 7.75 2.07 -6.92
C ARG A 27 7.67 1.17 -8.16
N PRO A 28 8.58 0.21 -8.43
CA PRO A 28 8.52 -0.60 -9.65
C PRO A 28 7.35 -1.61 -9.68
N THR A 29 6.52 -1.66 -8.64
CA THR A 29 5.34 -2.53 -8.57
C THR A 29 4.06 -1.76 -8.90
N ARG A 30 2.98 -2.48 -9.17
CA ARG A 30 1.65 -1.88 -9.33
C ARG A 30 1.20 -1.06 -8.11
N TRP A 31 1.77 -1.27 -6.93
CA TRP A 31 1.44 -0.58 -5.68
C TRP A 31 2.31 0.66 -5.39
N GLY A 32 3.23 1.00 -6.30
CA GLY A 32 4.16 2.11 -6.12
C GLY A 32 3.51 3.48 -6.06
N ASN A 33 4.04 4.39 -5.24
CA ASN A 33 3.66 5.80 -5.31
C ASN A 33 4.20 6.44 -6.61
N PRO A 34 3.34 6.95 -7.53
CA PRO A 34 3.80 7.64 -8.73
C PRO A 34 4.42 9.02 -8.46
N PHE A 35 4.09 9.63 -7.31
CA PHE A 35 4.58 10.95 -6.90
C PHE A 35 5.95 10.82 -6.23
N ASP A 36 6.96 11.49 -6.77
CA ASP A 36 8.35 11.33 -6.30
C ASP A 36 8.63 12.21 -5.08
N GLN A 37 8.90 11.58 -3.93
CA GLN A 37 9.30 12.26 -2.70
C GLN A 37 10.57 13.12 -2.85
N ARG A 38 11.43 12.87 -3.85
CA ARG A 38 12.63 13.68 -4.12
C ARG A 38 12.29 15.02 -4.76
N GLU A 39 11.13 15.13 -5.41
CA GLU A 39 10.71 16.34 -6.13
C GLU A 39 9.83 17.23 -5.26
N MET A 40 8.91 16.64 -4.49
CA MET A 40 7.94 17.41 -3.69
C MET A 40 8.08 17.23 -2.18
N GLY A 41 9.02 16.41 -1.72
CA GLY A 41 9.12 16.02 -0.32
C GLY A 41 8.18 14.85 0.03
N ARG A 42 8.54 14.10 1.06
CA ARG A 42 7.86 12.87 1.47
C ARG A 42 6.39 13.09 1.81
N ASP A 43 6.09 14.06 2.68
CA ASP A 43 4.73 14.27 3.16
C ASP A 43 3.80 14.68 2.03
N ARG A 44 4.27 15.56 1.12
CA ARG A 44 3.49 15.96 -0.05
C ARG A 44 3.29 14.80 -1.03
N ALA A 45 4.30 13.97 -1.26
CA ALA A 45 4.18 12.80 -2.12
C ALA A 45 3.16 11.79 -1.57
N ILE A 46 3.13 11.59 -0.25
CA ILE A 46 2.17 10.70 0.41
C ILE A 46 0.77 11.30 0.41
N ALA A 47 0.63 12.59 0.76
CA ALA A 47 -0.65 13.27 0.73
C ALA A 47 -1.25 13.30 -0.68
N ARG A 48 -0.42 13.56 -1.70
CA ARG A 48 -0.85 13.52 -3.10
C ARG A 48 -1.27 12.12 -3.53
N TYR A 49 -0.55 11.10 -3.07
CA TYR A 49 -0.90 9.70 -3.32
C TYR A 49 -2.23 9.32 -2.68
N ALA A 50 -2.45 9.70 -1.42
CA ALA A 50 -3.71 9.47 -0.73
C ALA A 50 -4.87 10.17 -1.44
N ALA A 51 -4.73 11.46 -1.77
CA ALA A 51 -5.74 12.21 -2.51
C ALA A 51 -6.09 11.55 -3.85
N TRP A 52 -5.07 11.11 -4.61
CA TRP A 52 -5.27 10.42 -5.87
C TRP A 52 -6.05 9.11 -5.70
N MET A 53 -5.66 8.26 -4.73
CA MET A 53 -6.37 7.01 -4.41
C MET A 53 -7.83 7.26 -3.99
N SER A 54 -8.12 8.39 -3.36
CA SER A 54 -9.47 8.81 -2.94
C SER A 54 -10.32 9.45 -4.05
N GLY A 55 -9.78 9.62 -5.26
CA GLY A 55 -10.56 10.14 -6.40
C GLY A 55 -10.06 11.46 -7.00
N ASP A 56 -9.05 12.10 -6.41
CA ASP A 56 -8.55 13.38 -6.92
C ASP A 56 -7.77 13.21 -8.24
N GLY A 57 -8.18 13.96 -9.27
CA GLY A 57 -7.51 13.97 -10.57
C GLY A 57 -7.80 12.75 -11.44
N PRO A 58 -7.03 12.58 -12.54
CA PRO A 58 -7.26 11.52 -13.52
C PRO A 58 -7.01 10.12 -12.94
N ASP A 59 -7.73 9.12 -13.45
CA ASP A 59 -7.54 7.72 -13.06
C ASP A 59 -6.13 7.22 -13.38
N GLU A 60 -5.57 7.64 -14.52
CA GLU A 60 -4.24 7.26 -14.96
C GLU A 60 -3.21 8.29 -14.50
N CYS A 61 -2.14 7.82 -13.86
CA CYS A 61 -1.01 8.63 -13.44
C CYS A 61 0.29 8.01 -13.93
N ARG A 62 1.30 8.83 -14.23
CA ARG A 62 2.64 8.37 -14.62
C ARG A 62 3.65 8.87 -13.62
N ASP A 63 4.60 8.01 -13.27
CA ASP A 63 5.76 8.48 -12.51
C ASP A 63 6.80 9.15 -13.42
N ARG A 64 7.84 9.70 -12.80
CA ARG A 64 8.97 10.34 -13.48
C ARG A 64 9.66 9.47 -14.54
N ALA A 65 9.60 8.14 -14.42
CA ALA A 65 10.17 7.21 -15.41
C ALA A 65 9.16 6.81 -16.50
N GLY A 66 7.98 7.44 -16.54
CA GLY A 66 6.92 7.15 -17.50
C GLY A 66 6.09 5.90 -17.20
N ARG A 67 6.31 5.24 -16.05
CA ARG A 67 5.52 4.05 -15.67
C ARG A 67 4.09 4.46 -15.40
N ARG A 68 3.16 3.76 -16.04
CA ARG A 68 1.72 3.98 -15.95
C ARG A 68 1.17 3.31 -14.69
N TYR A 69 0.24 3.99 -14.04
CA TYR A 69 -0.54 3.45 -12.95
C TYR A 69 -2.01 3.85 -13.12
N SER A 70 -2.92 2.91 -12.98
CA SER A 70 -4.36 3.18 -12.91
C SER A 70 -4.83 3.07 -11.47
N ARG A 71 -5.63 4.04 -11.04
CA ARG A 71 -6.30 4.00 -9.73
C ARG A 71 -7.37 2.91 -9.73
N ALA A 72 -8.19 2.79 -10.76
CA ALA A 72 -9.22 1.75 -10.87
C ALA A 72 -8.62 0.34 -10.76
N GLU A 73 -7.53 0.05 -11.49
CA GLU A 73 -6.83 -1.25 -11.41
C GLU A 73 -6.34 -1.53 -9.97
N ARG A 74 -5.84 -0.51 -9.28
CA ARG A 74 -5.36 -0.65 -7.90
C ARG A 74 -6.48 -0.89 -6.90
N LEU A 75 -7.57 -0.15 -7.02
CA LEU A 75 -8.72 -0.29 -6.11
C LEU A 75 -9.38 -1.66 -6.28
N ALA A 76 -9.45 -2.19 -7.50
CA ALA A 76 -9.95 -3.54 -7.76
C ALA A 76 -9.09 -4.63 -7.12
N GLU A 77 -7.77 -4.45 -7.14
CA GLU A 77 -6.81 -5.41 -6.57
C GLU A 77 -6.55 -5.21 -5.08
N LEU A 78 -7.04 -4.11 -4.48
CA LEU A 78 -6.76 -3.71 -3.10
C LEU A 78 -7.08 -4.82 -2.08
N PRO A 79 -8.16 -5.61 -2.22
CA PRO A 79 -8.45 -6.74 -1.32
C PRO A 79 -7.34 -7.79 -1.27
N ALA A 80 -6.50 -7.91 -2.32
CA ALA A 80 -5.39 -8.87 -2.34
C ALA A 80 -4.27 -8.50 -1.34
N LEU A 81 -4.27 -7.27 -0.81
CA LEU A 81 -3.36 -6.83 0.24
C LEU A 81 -3.87 -7.12 1.66
N ALA A 82 -5.14 -7.53 1.81
CA ALA A 82 -5.72 -7.91 3.09
C ALA A 82 -4.89 -9.01 3.77
N GLY A 83 -4.69 -8.88 5.09
CA GLY A 83 -3.89 -9.82 5.87
C GLY A 83 -2.37 -9.81 5.61
N HIS A 84 -1.86 -8.94 4.74
CA HIS A 84 -0.42 -8.86 4.43
C HIS A 84 0.23 -7.60 5.01
N ARG A 85 1.51 -7.72 5.38
CA ARG A 85 2.37 -6.57 5.67
C ARG A 85 2.91 -5.97 4.39
N LEU A 86 3.12 -4.66 4.37
CA LEU A 86 3.46 -3.94 3.14
C LEU A 86 4.93 -3.49 3.12
N GLY A 87 5.71 -4.00 2.19
CA GLY A 87 7.14 -3.77 2.08
C GLY A 87 7.52 -2.57 1.21
N CYS A 88 8.23 -1.57 1.77
CA CYS A 88 8.75 -0.42 1.03
C CYS A 88 10.23 -0.15 1.38
N TRP A 89 10.91 0.71 0.61
CA TRP A 89 12.28 1.14 0.88
C TRP A 89 12.37 2.35 1.83
N CYS A 90 11.23 2.90 2.27
CA CYS A 90 11.20 4.02 3.22
C CYS A 90 11.80 3.62 4.59
N PRO A 91 12.40 4.56 5.34
CA PRO A 91 12.86 4.32 6.69
C PRO A 91 11.70 3.90 7.62
N PRO A 92 11.94 2.98 8.58
CA PRO A 92 10.91 2.62 9.55
C PRO A 92 10.58 3.83 10.43
N GLY A 93 9.32 3.95 10.85
CA GLY A 93 8.86 5.03 11.74
C GLY A 93 8.59 6.36 11.04
N GLU A 94 8.89 6.48 9.74
CA GLU A 94 8.53 7.63 8.92
C GLU A 94 7.23 7.36 8.14
N PRO A 95 6.48 8.40 7.74
CA PRO A 95 5.33 8.23 6.87
C PRO A 95 5.70 7.51 5.58
N CYS A 96 4.87 6.56 5.16
CA CYS A 96 5.06 5.81 3.92
C CYS A 96 3.75 5.73 3.11
N HIS A 97 3.86 5.58 1.79
CA HIS A 97 2.68 5.29 0.96
C HIS A 97 2.08 3.90 1.26
N ALA A 98 2.88 2.99 1.82
CA ALA A 98 2.40 1.72 2.34
C ALA A 98 1.36 1.91 3.46
N ASP A 99 1.49 2.96 4.29
CA ASP A 99 0.52 3.24 5.35
C ASP A 99 -0.83 3.70 4.75
N VAL A 100 -0.81 4.39 3.60
CA VAL A 100 -2.02 4.77 2.86
C VAL A 100 -2.73 3.53 2.31
N LEU A 101 -1.99 2.61 1.67
CA LEU A 101 -2.56 1.35 1.18
C LEU A 101 -3.16 0.52 2.31
N ALA A 102 -2.48 0.44 3.44
CA ALA A 102 -2.98 -0.28 4.61
C ALA A 102 -4.28 0.31 5.17
N ALA A 103 -4.37 1.64 5.24
CA ALA A 103 -5.60 2.31 5.66
C ALA A 103 -6.76 2.00 4.69
N LEU A 104 -6.51 2.09 3.39
CA LEU A 104 -7.53 1.78 2.37
C LEU A 104 -7.98 0.31 2.42
N VAL A 105 -7.06 -0.62 2.68
CA VAL A 105 -7.38 -2.05 2.88
C VAL A 105 -8.30 -2.22 4.09
N ALA A 106 -7.95 -1.60 5.23
CA ALA A 106 -8.78 -1.67 6.44
C ALA A 106 -10.17 -1.06 6.23
N GLU A 107 -10.28 0.04 5.48
CA GLU A 107 -11.55 0.63 5.08
C GLU A 107 -12.36 -0.31 4.18
N HIS A 108 -11.69 -1.01 3.26
CA HIS A 108 -12.34 -1.99 2.38
C HIS A 108 -12.83 -3.23 3.15
N GLU A 109 -12.05 -3.72 4.12
CA GLU A 109 -12.45 -4.84 5.00
C GLU A 109 -13.60 -4.45 5.95
N GLY A 110 -13.61 -3.20 6.43
CA GLY A 110 -14.72 -2.67 7.23
C GLY A 110 -15.99 -2.35 6.42
N ALA A 111 -15.85 -2.11 5.11
CA ALA A 111 -16.96 -1.87 4.18
C ALA A 111 -17.51 -3.16 3.55
N ALA A 112 -16.73 -4.24 3.53
CA ALA A 112 -17.19 -5.55 3.07
C ALA A 112 -18.10 -6.20 4.13
N PRO A 113 -19.26 -6.80 3.77
CA PRO A 113 -20.00 -7.64 4.70
C PRO A 113 -19.07 -8.78 5.13
N SER A 114 -18.80 -8.87 6.43
CA SER A 114 -17.89 -9.87 7.00
C SER A 114 -18.26 -11.27 6.48
N PRO A 115 -17.31 -12.08 5.95
CA PRO A 115 -17.62 -13.47 5.69
C PRO A 115 -17.98 -14.15 7.02
N PRO A 116 -18.94 -15.10 7.04
CA PRO A 116 -19.23 -15.83 8.26
C PRO A 116 -17.96 -16.57 8.67
N VAL A 117 -17.42 -16.20 9.84
CA VAL A 117 -16.38 -16.98 10.51
C VAL A 117 -16.92 -18.40 10.67
N GLY A 118 -16.40 -19.32 9.86
CA GLY A 118 -16.81 -20.72 9.87
C GLY A 118 -16.60 -21.28 11.26
N SER A 119 -17.70 -21.56 11.95
CA SER A 119 -17.72 -22.29 13.20
C SER A 119 -17.06 -23.65 12.94
N ARG A 120 -15.94 -23.91 13.63
CA ARG A 120 -15.36 -25.26 13.69
C ARG A 120 -16.39 -26.17 14.36
N PRO A 121 -16.76 -27.34 13.81
CA PRO A 121 -17.55 -28.29 14.57
C PRO A 121 -16.66 -28.89 15.66
N ALA A 122 -17.14 -28.83 16.90
CA ALA A 122 -16.74 -29.77 17.94
C ALA A 122 -17.77 -30.88 17.92
N GLY A 123 -17.34 -32.12 17.66
CA GLY A 123 -18.19 -33.31 17.58
C GLY A 123 -17.57 -34.37 16.70
#